data_AF-A0A931M6M4-F1
#
_entry.id   AF-A0A931M6M4-F1
#
_cell.length_a   1.000
_cell.length_b   1.000
_cell.length_c   1.000
_cell.angle_alpha   90.00
_cell.angle_beta   90.00
_cell.angle_gamma   90.00
#
_symmetry.space_group_name_H-M   'P 1'
#
loop_
_entity.id
_entity.type
_entity.pdbx_description
1 polymer ?
#
loop_
_entity_poly.entity_id
_entity_poly.type
_entity_poly.pdbx_seq_one_letter_code
_entity_poly.pdbx_strand_id
1 'polypeptide(L)' 'MGIFRQVAEYLYIKKKDPNAPNTQWVKYMHGINRISIFLFLLAMIILIVKLVKGH' A
#
# COMPACT_ATOMS: atom_id res chain seq x y z
N MET A 1 -7.86 -18.40 1.05
CA MET A 1 -6.87 -17.34 0.77
C MET A 1 -7.07 -16.89 -0.67
N GLY A 2 -7.81 -15.81 -0.92
CA GLY A 2 -8.05 -15.31 -2.28
C GLY A 2 -7.27 -14.03 -2.52
N ILE A 3 -6.64 -13.91 -3.69
CA ILE A 3 -5.83 -12.74 -4.10
C ILE A 3 -6.64 -11.44 -3.95
N PHE A 4 -7.91 -11.45 -4.36
CA PHE A 4 -8.82 -10.31 -4.22
C PHE A 4 -9.07 -9.88 -2.76
N ARG A 5 -9.05 -10.82 -1.82
CA ARG A 5 -9.24 -10.53 -0.40
C ARG A 5 -7.99 -9.88 0.21
N GLN A 6 -6.79 -10.30 -0.21
CA GLN A 6 -5.54 -9.65 0.19
C GLN A 6 -5.45 -8.23 -0.36
N VAL A 7 -5.83 -8.01 -1.62
CA VAL A 7 -5.88 -6.65 -2.21
C VAL A 7 -6.86 -5.76 -1.47
N ALA A 8 -8.07 -6.25 -1.14
CA ALA A 8 -9.06 -5.49 -0.37
C ALA A 8 -8.61 -5.18 1.07
N GLU A 9 -7.89 -6.09 1.72
CA GLU A 9 -7.29 -5.88 3.05
C GLU A 9 -6.11 -4.88 2.97
N TYR A 10 -5.33 -4.89 1.89
CA TYR A 10 -4.25 -3.93 1.63
C TYR A 10 -4.77 -2.50 1.38
N LEU A 11 -5.86 -2.37 0.63
CA LEU A 11 -6.50 -1.08 0.32
C LEU A 11 -7.39 -0.55 1.45
N TYR A 12 -7.42 -1.20 2.62
CA TYR A 12 -8.29 -0.85 3.76
C TYR A 12 -9.80 -0.81 3.47
N ILE A 13 -10.26 -1.36 2.34
CA ILE A 13 -11.67 -1.36 1.95
C ILE A 13 -12.50 -2.29 2.86
N LYS A 14 -11.84 -3.22 3.57
CA LYS A 14 -12.49 -4.19 4.45
C LYS A 14 -12.23 -3.87 5.92
N LYS A 15 -13.29 -3.94 6.76
CA LYS A 15 -13.19 -3.87 8.22
C LYS A 15 -12.13 -4.86 8.72
N LYS A 16 -11.24 -4.37 9.60
CA LYS A 16 -10.23 -5.18 10.29
C LYS A 16 -10.91 -6.39 10.93
N ASP A 17 -10.38 -7.58 10.68
CA ASP A 17 -10.88 -8.81 11.28
C ASP A 17 -10.83 -8.65 12.82
N PRO A 18 -11.95 -8.82 13.55
CA PRO A 18 -11.98 -8.65 15.01
C PRO A 18 -11.10 -9.67 15.73
N ASN A 19 -10.75 -10.79 15.09
CA ASN A 19 -9.84 -11.80 15.63
C ASN A 19 -8.38 -11.57 15.21
N ALA A 20 -8.08 -10.50 14.44
CA ALA A 20 -6.71 -10.22 14.03
C ALA A 20 -5.85 -9.87 15.24
N PRO A 21 -4.62 -10.42 15.33
CA PRO A 21 -3.70 -10.07 16.40
C PRO A 21 -3.45 -8.56 16.39
N ASN A 22 -3.89 -7.87 17.44
CA ASN A 22 -3.74 -6.42 17.56
C ASN A 22 -2.37 -6.07 18.14
N THR A 23 -1.32 -6.62 17.55
CA THR A 23 0.06 -6.40 17.99
C THR A 23 0.65 -5.16 17.33
N GLN A 24 1.66 -4.58 17.97
CA GLN A 24 2.40 -3.44 17.42
C GLN A 24 3.04 -3.78 16.07
N TRP A 25 3.46 -5.04 15.88
CA TRP A 25 4.01 -5.57 14.63
C TRP A 25 3.05 -5.45 13.44
N VAL A 26 1.76 -5.75 13.63
CA VAL A 26 0.76 -5.61 12.57
C VAL A 26 0.56 -4.14 12.17
N LYS A 27 0.64 -3.21 13.13
CA LYS A 27 0.61 -1.77 12.85
C LYS A 27 1.82 -1.33 12.03
N TYR A 28 3.02 -1.82 12.38
CA TYR A 28 4.25 -1.53 11.63
C TYR A 28 4.23 -2.11 10.21
N MET A 29 3.81 -3.36 10.04
CA MET A 29 3.66 -3.96 8.71
C MET A 29 2.78 -3.11 7.81
N HIS A 30 1.66 -2.61 8.36
CA HIS A 30 0.80 -1.74 7.59
C HIS A 30 1.45 -0.36 7.33
N GLY A 31 2.14 0.22 8.32
CA GLY A 31 2.88 1.47 8.14
C GLY A 31 3.90 1.39 7.00
N ILE A 32 4.68 0.31 6.95
CA ILE A 32 5.65 0.03 5.89
C ILE A 32 4.94 -0.05 4.53
N ASN A 33 3.81 -0.74 4.44
CA ASN A 33 3.04 -0.82 3.21
C ASN A 33 2.58 0.57 2.71
N ARG A 34 2.04 1.42 3.59
CA ARG A 34 1.64 2.79 3.21
C ARG A 34 2.81 3.61 2.67
N ILE A 35 3.97 3.53 3.34
CA ILE A 35 5.19 4.22 2.90
C ILE A 35 5.64 3.71 1.53
N SER A 36 5.59 2.39 1.30
CA SER A 36 5.97 1.79 0.02
C SER A 36 5.07 2.25 -1.13
N ILE A 37 3.75 2.35 -0.92
CA ILE A 37 2.80 2.86 -1.91
C ILE A 37 3.08 4.33 -2.22
N PHE A 38 3.34 5.15 -1.19
CA PHE A 38 3.64 6.56 -1.38
C PHE A 38 4.92 6.79 -2.18
N LEU A 39 6.00 6.07 -1.83
CA LEU A 39 7.26 6.12 -2.58
C LEU A 39 7.11 5.63 -4.02
N PHE A 40 6.34 4.55 -4.24
CA PHE A 40 6.06 4.04 -5.58
C PHE A 40 5.32 5.08 -6.44
N LEU A 41 4.26 5.71 -5.90
CA LEU A 41 3.52 6.75 -6.61
C LEU A 41 4.40 7.98 -6.89
N LEU A 42 5.24 8.39 -5.93
CA LEU A 42 6.21 9.48 -6.14
C LEU A 42 7.17 9.16 -7.28
N ALA A 43 7.73 7.94 -7.31
CA ALA A 43 8.60 7.50 -8.39
C ALA A 43 7.87 7.46 -9.75
N MET A 44 6.62 7.00 -9.79
CA MET A 44 5.80 7.05 -11.00
C MET A 44 5.60 8.49 -11.50
N ILE A 45 5.30 9.44 -10.61
CA ILE A 45 5.14 10.87 -10.97
C ILE A 45 6.45 11.41 -11.56
N ILE A 46 7.59 11.15 -10.91
CA ILE A 46 8.91 11.59 -11.38
C ILE A 46 9.18 11.01 -12.79
N LEU A 47 8.91 9.73 -12.99
CA LEU A 47 9.12 9.05 -14.27
C LEU A 47 8.22 9.63 -15.37
N ILE A 48 6.94 9.86 -15.09
CA ILE A 48 6.00 10.49 -16.04
C ILE A 48 6.47 11.90 -16.40
N VAL A 49 6.83 12.72 -15.41
CA VAL A 49 7.32 14.09 -15.65
C VAL A 49 8.59 14.08 -16.51
N LYS A 50 9.50 13.14 -16.25
CA LYS A 50 10.74 13.00 -17.02
C LYS A 50 10.49 12.53 -18.45
N LEU A 51 9.53 11.63 -18.66
CA LEU A 51 9.12 11.20 -20.00
C LEU A 51 8.45 12.34 -20.77
N VAL A 52 7.53 13.08 -20.14
CA VAL A 52 6.80 14.18 -20.81
C VAL A 52 7.69 15.38 -21.09
N LYS A 53 8.67 15.70 -20.22
CA LYS A 53 9.62 16.82 -20.43
C LYS A 53 10.87 16.43 -21.24
N GLY A 54 11.14 15.14 -21.39
CA GLY A 54 12.28 14.61 -22.15
C GLY A 54 11.98 14.33 -23.62
N HIS A 55 10.70 14.42 -24.01
CA HIS A 55 10.21 14.59 -25.37
C HIS A 55 10.02 16.07 -25.68
#